data_AF-A0A8C2ZLE9-F1
#
_entry.id   AF-A0A8C2ZLE9-F1
#
_cell.length_a   1.000
_cell.length_b   1.000
_cell.length_c   1.000
_cell.angle_alpha   90.00
_cell.angle_beta   90.00
_cell.angle_gamma   90.00
#
_symmetry.space_group_name_H-M   'P 1'
#
loop_
_entity.id
_entity.type
_entity.pdbx_description
1 polymer ?
#
loop_
_entity_poly.entity_id
_entity_poly.type
_entity_poly.pdbx_seq_one_letter_code
_entity_poly.pdbx_strand_id
1 'polypeptide(L)'
;THQSFGQRSPPASGIAFPDWAYKPESSPGSRQIQLWHFILELLQKEEYNSVIAWQGDYGEFVIKDPDEVARQWGLRKCKPHMNYDKLSRALRYYYNKRILHKTKGKRFTYKFNFSKVVLVNYPLLDMQRGRVRSDQWWVINAVC
;
A
#
# COMPACT_ATOMS: atom_id res chain seq x y z
N THR A 1 30.79 22.92 -27.14
CA THR A 1 30.52 21.47 -27.22
C THR A 1 29.24 21.18 -26.47
N HIS A 2 28.11 21.08 -27.19
CA HIS A 2 26.81 20.74 -26.60
C HIS A 2 26.75 19.23 -26.37
N GLN A 3 26.50 18.78 -25.14
CA GLN A 3 26.01 17.43 -24.89
C GLN A 3 24.74 17.49 -24.04
N SER A 4 23.71 16.87 -24.62
CA SER A 4 22.30 16.94 -24.28
C SER A 4 21.99 16.11 -23.05
N PHE A 5 21.22 16.67 -22.11
CA PHE A 5 20.60 15.89 -21.03
C PHE A 5 19.53 14.98 -21.64
N GLY A 6 19.80 13.67 -21.63
CA GLY A 6 18.83 12.66 -22.08
C GLY A 6 17.59 12.65 -21.18
N GLN A 7 16.52 13.30 -21.62
CA GLN A 7 15.19 13.11 -21.05
C GLN A 7 14.74 11.68 -21.36
N ARG A 8 14.74 10.80 -20.35
CA ARG A 8 14.06 9.50 -20.45
C ARG A 8 12.58 9.70 -20.17
N SER A 9 11.76 9.47 -21.19
CA SER A 9 10.30 9.45 -21.12
C SER A 9 9.83 8.49 -20.01
N PRO A 10 8.81 8.86 -19.20
CA PRO A 10 8.22 7.93 -18.26
C PRO A 10 7.45 6.82 -18.99
N PRO A 11 7.41 5.58 -18.47
CA PRO A 11 6.64 4.51 -19.07
C PRO A 11 5.14 4.79 -19.00
N ALA A 12 4.44 4.49 -20.10
CA ALA A 12 3.01 4.70 -20.31
C ALA A 12 2.12 3.76 -19.47
N SER A 13 2.16 3.86 -18.14
CA SER A 13 1.13 3.31 -17.26
C SER A 13 0.60 4.40 -16.33
N GLY A 14 -0.69 4.67 -16.41
CA GLY A 14 -1.37 5.89 -15.93
C GLY A 14 -1.45 6.11 -14.42
N ILE A 15 -0.47 5.69 -13.63
CA ILE A 15 -0.35 6.05 -12.21
C ILE A 15 1.11 6.39 -11.89
N ALA A 16 1.51 7.64 -12.14
CA ALA A 16 2.78 8.16 -11.63
C ALA A 16 2.65 8.41 -10.11
N PHE A 17 3.53 7.80 -9.32
CA PHE A 17 3.73 8.16 -7.92
C PHE A 17 4.87 9.18 -7.84
N PRO A 18 4.83 10.15 -6.93
CA PRO A 18 5.91 11.11 -6.76
C PRO A 18 7.23 10.41 -6.36
N ASP A 19 8.38 10.96 -6.74
CA ASP A 19 9.71 10.33 -6.61
C ASP A 19 10.11 9.96 -5.17
N TRP A 20 9.51 10.61 -4.16
CA TRP A 20 9.71 10.20 -2.76
C TRP A 20 9.05 8.85 -2.42
N ALA A 21 8.02 8.47 -3.19
CA ALA A 21 7.30 7.22 -3.06
C ALA A 21 7.91 6.08 -3.92
N TYR A 22 8.72 6.41 -4.94
CA TYR A 22 9.38 5.44 -5.80
C TYR A 22 10.85 5.81 -6.04
N LYS A 23 11.79 5.10 -5.39
CA LYS A 23 13.22 5.13 -5.73
C LYS A 23 13.65 3.75 -6.29
N PRO A 24 13.99 3.65 -7.57
CA PRO A 24 14.36 2.38 -8.22
C PRO A 24 15.74 1.85 -7.80
N GLU A 25 16.58 2.67 -7.16
CA GLU A 25 17.93 2.31 -6.68
C GLU A 25 17.94 1.32 -5.49
N SER A 26 16.77 0.81 -5.08
CA SER A 26 16.62 0.02 -3.86
C SER A 26 15.81 -1.26 -4.07
N SER A 27 16.27 -2.20 -4.88
CA SER A 27 15.81 -3.61 -4.84
C SER A 27 16.70 -4.39 -3.86
N PRO A 28 16.14 -5.13 -2.88
CA PRO A 28 15.48 -6.41 -3.13
C PRO A 28 13.99 -6.35 -2.76
N GLY A 29 13.21 -7.32 -3.25
CA GLY A 29 11.74 -7.30 -3.40
C GLY A 29 10.87 -6.80 -2.22
N SER A 30 11.39 -6.73 -0.99
CA SER A 30 10.67 -6.13 0.15
C SER A 30 10.66 -4.61 0.15
N ARG A 31 11.70 -3.94 -0.39
CA ARG A 31 11.81 -2.47 -0.40
C ARG A 31 10.89 -1.81 -1.43
N GLN A 32 10.34 -2.58 -2.37
CA GLN A 32 9.37 -2.09 -3.37
C GLN A 32 7.92 -2.11 -2.85
N ILE A 33 7.66 -2.70 -1.67
CA ILE A 33 6.31 -2.77 -1.10
C ILE A 33 5.68 -1.37 -0.98
N GLN A 34 4.38 -1.31 -1.29
CA GLN A 34 3.56 -0.11 -1.12
C GLN A 34 2.90 -0.14 0.27
N LEU A 35 2.62 1.04 0.84
CA LEU A 35 2.07 1.13 2.19
C LEU A 35 0.76 0.34 2.34
N TRP A 36 -0.13 0.39 1.36
CA TRP A 36 -1.40 -0.33 1.45
C TRP A 36 -1.24 -1.86 1.48
N HIS A 37 -0.27 -2.42 0.76
CA HIS A 37 0.08 -3.84 0.84
C HIS A 37 0.63 -4.20 2.22
N PHE A 38 1.51 -3.34 2.75
CA PHE A 38 2.06 -3.51 4.09
C PHE A 38 0.99 -3.47 5.18
N ILE A 39 0.01 -2.57 5.07
CA ILE A 39 -1.13 -2.49 6.00
C ILE A 39 -1.94 -3.79 5.97
N LEU A 40 -2.23 -4.34 4.79
CA LEU A 40 -2.90 -5.64 4.67
C LEU A 40 -2.09 -6.78 5.28
N GLU A 41 -0.75 -6.75 5.15
CA GLU A 41 0.13 -7.75 5.76
C GLU A 41 0.08 -7.70 7.29
N LEU A 42 0.10 -6.51 7.89
CA LEU A 42 -0.03 -6.37 9.35
C LEU A 42 -1.40 -6.86 9.85
N LEU A 43 -2.46 -6.53 9.12
CA LEU A 43 -3.83 -6.91 9.46
C LEU A 43 -4.10 -8.42 9.42
N GLN A 44 -3.24 -9.22 8.78
CA GLN A 44 -3.35 -10.68 8.72
C GLN A 44 -2.70 -11.40 9.90
N LYS A 45 -1.76 -10.76 10.58
CA LYS A 45 -0.97 -11.42 11.63
C LYS A 45 -1.57 -11.10 12.99
N GLU A 46 -1.95 -12.15 13.71
CA GLU A 46 -2.60 -12.00 15.01
C GLU A 46 -1.74 -11.25 16.04
N GLU A 47 -0.41 -11.36 15.94
CA GLU A 47 0.55 -10.65 16.79
C GLU A 47 0.41 -9.12 16.74
N TYR A 48 -0.16 -8.55 15.66
CA TYR A 48 -0.40 -7.11 15.55
C TYR A 48 -1.82 -6.69 15.89
N ASN A 49 -2.71 -7.56 16.38
CA ASN A 49 -4.10 -7.19 16.69
C ASN A 49 -4.22 -6.02 17.69
N SER A 50 -3.26 -5.87 18.60
CA SER A 50 -3.20 -4.74 19.55
C SER A 50 -2.74 -3.43 18.90
N VAL A 51 -2.07 -3.49 17.74
CA VAL A 51 -1.48 -2.38 16.99
C VAL A 51 -2.39 -1.92 15.86
N ILE A 52 -2.94 -2.86 15.08
CA ILE A 52 -3.81 -2.61 13.94
C ILE A 52 -4.76 -3.81 13.76
N ALA A 53 -6.04 -3.55 13.55
CA ALA A 53 -7.02 -4.62 13.41
C ALA A 53 -8.19 -4.24 12.51
N TRP A 54 -8.80 -5.24 11.91
CA TRP A 54 -10.12 -5.12 11.29
C TRP A 54 -11.15 -4.72 12.35
N GLN A 55 -12.07 -3.84 11.98
CA GLN A 55 -13.14 -3.38 12.88
C GLN A 55 -14.31 -2.84 12.06
N GLY A 56 -15.54 -3.06 12.54
CA GLY A 56 -16.72 -2.46 11.95
C GLY A 56 -17.12 -3.16 10.65
N ASP A 57 -17.41 -2.38 9.62
CA ASP A 57 -17.85 -2.93 8.34
C ASP A 57 -16.73 -3.69 7.62
N TYR A 58 -17.11 -4.52 6.64
CA TYR A 58 -16.18 -5.20 5.76
C TYR A 58 -15.13 -4.24 5.13
N GLY A 59 -13.85 -4.57 5.32
CA GLY A 59 -12.71 -3.79 4.87
C GLY A 59 -12.40 -2.54 5.68
N GLU A 60 -13.14 -2.25 6.75
CA GLU A 60 -12.81 -1.21 7.71
C GLU A 60 -11.80 -1.72 8.75
N PHE A 61 -10.79 -0.91 9.01
CA PHE A 61 -9.74 -1.22 9.97
C PHE A 61 -9.38 0.02 10.79
N VAL A 62 -8.83 -0.22 11.98
CA VAL A 62 -8.37 0.81 12.89
C VAL A 62 -6.89 0.61 13.19
N ILE A 63 -6.13 1.70 13.18
CA ILE A 63 -4.77 1.73 13.72
C ILE A 63 -4.88 2.14 15.19
N LYS A 64 -4.65 1.18 16.08
CA LYS A 64 -4.73 1.34 17.54
C LYS A 64 -3.45 1.97 18.11
N ASP A 65 -2.31 1.56 17.57
CA ASP A 65 -0.99 2.14 17.87
C ASP A 65 -0.36 2.75 16.59
N PRO A 66 -0.55 4.06 16.35
CA PRO A 66 -0.03 4.75 15.18
C PRO A 66 1.50 4.77 15.08
N ASP A 67 2.18 4.83 16.24
CA ASP A 67 3.63 4.95 16.30
C ASP A 67 4.28 3.62 15.96
N GLU A 68 3.75 2.50 16.47
CA GLU A 68 4.24 1.17 16.14
C GLU A 68 4.04 0.83 14.65
N VAL A 69 2.88 1.16 14.06
CA VAL A 69 2.66 1.00 12.62
C VAL A 69 3.69 1.81 11.81
N ALA A 70 3.96 3.05 12.23
CA ALA A 70 4.95 3.88 11.55
C ALA A 70 6.38 3.36 11.71
N ARG A 71 6.73 2.84 12.89
CA ARG A 71 8.03 2.22 13.15
C ARG A 71 8.24 0.99 12.29
N GLN A 72 7.26 0.08 12.23
CA GLN A 72 7.30 -1.12 11.40
C GLN A 72 7.41 -0.78 9.90
N TRP A 73 6.69 0.26 9.45
CA TRP A 73 6.82 0.77 8.09
C TRP A 73 8.22 1.36 7.82
N GLY A 74 8.75 2.10 8.79
CA GLY A 74 10.12 2.64 8.76
C GLY A 74 11.16 1.53 8.62
N LEU A 75 11.07 0.48 9.43
CA LEU A 75 11.93 -0.70 9.33
C LEU A 75 11.84 -1.36 7.95
N ARG A 76 10.61 -1.58 7.46
CA ARG A 76 10.37 -2.23 6.15
C ARG A 76 11.01 -1.47 4.97
N LYS A 77 11.04 -0.14 5.03
CA LYS A 77 11.56 0.73 3.97
C LYS A 77 12.95 1.30 4.27
N CYS A 78 13.59 0.88 5.36
CA CYS A 78 14.84 1.44 5.87
C CYS A 78 14.79 2.98 6.01
N LYS A 79 13.71 3.50 6.60
CA LYS A 79 13.48 4.92 6.88
C LYS A 79 13.42 5.14 8.40
N PRO A 80 14.55 5.40 9.07
CA PRO A 80 14.62 5.47 10.54
C PRO A 80 13.82 6.65 11.13
N HIS A 81 13.56 7.69 10.34
CA HIS A 81 12.75 8.85 10.76
C HIS A 81 11.31 8.79 10.25
N MET A 82 10.78 7.58 10.01
CA MET A 82 9.36 7.39 9.71
C MET A 82 8.52 7.65 10.96
N ASN A 83 7.39 8.32 10.80
CA ASN A 83 6.41 8.58 11.86
C ASN A 83 5.00 8.56 11.28
N TYR A 84 3.99 8.64 12.14
CA TYR A 84 2.61 8.56 11.69
C TYR A 84 2.19 9.75 10.81
N ASP A 85 2.70 10.95 11.04
CA ASP A 85 2.36 12.12 10.21
C ASP A 85 2.78 11.92 8.74
N LYS A 86 3.98 11.37 8.52
CA LYS A 86 4.47 11.05 7.17
C LYS A 86 3.70 9.87 6.56
N LEU A 87 3.41 8.84 7.35
CA LEU A 87 2.64 7.68 6.90
C LEU A 87 1.21 8.06 6.53
N SER A 88 0.53 8.82 7.39
CA SER A 88 -0.83 9.31 7.16
C SER A 88 -0.92 10.22 5.94
N ARG A 89 0.16 10.96 5.61
CA ARG A 89 0.25 11.71 4.36
C ARG A 89 0.12 10.80 3.12
N ALA A 90 0.72 9.61 3.16
CA ALA A 90 0.58 8.58 2.12
C ALA A 90 -0.83 7.97 2.09
N LEU A 91 -1.43 7.67 3.25
CA LEU A 91 -2.81 7.19 3.34
C LEU A 91 -3.79 8.19 2.70
N ARG A 92 -3.58 9.49 2.91
CA ARG A 92 -4.42 10.54 2.29
C ARG A 92 -4.33 10.56 0.76
N TYR A 93 -3.17 10.23 0.18
CA TYR A 93 -3.06 10.12 -1.28
C TYR A 93 -3.87 8.95 -1.84
N TYR A 94 -4.18 7.93 -1.03
CA TYR A 94 -4.97 6.78 -1.47
C TYR A 94 -6.47 7.07 -1.64
N TYR A 95 -6.97 8.17 -1.08
CA TYR A 95 -8.41 8.53 -1.18
C TYR A 95 -8.82 8.79 -2.62
N ASN A 96 -8.06 9.65 -3.31
CA ASN A 96 -8.33 9.99 -4.71
C ASN A 96 -8.07 8.80 -5.64
N LYS A 97 -7.11 7.94 -5.29
CA LYS A 97 -6.82 6.70 -6.02
C LYS A 97 -7.84 5.58 -5.75
N ARG A 98 -8.83 5.84 -4.88
CA ARG A 98 -9.87 4.88 -4.49
C ARG A 98 -9.31 3.54 -3.99
N ILE A 99 -8.14 3.54 -3.36
CA ILE A 99 -7.55 2.33 -2.76
C ILE A 99 -8.14 2.12 -1.36
N LEU A 100 -8.18 3.19 -0.57
CA LEU A 100 -8.84 3.23 0.73
C LEU A 100 -9.40 4.63 0.96
N HIS A 101 -10.26 4.79 1.96
CA HIS A 101 -10.81 6.08 2.37
C HIS A 101 -10.76 6.25 3.89
N LYS A 102 -10.78 7.50 4.35
CA LYS A 102 -10.91 7.81 5.77
C LYS A 102 -12.36 7.58 6.22
N THR A 103 -12.55 6.80 7.29
CA THR A 103 -13.86 6.75 7.95
C THR A 103 -14.07 8.06 8.70
N LYS A 104 -15.16 8.77 8.38
CA LYS A 104 -15.50 10.06 9.00
C LYS A 104 -15.88 9.85 10.47
N GLY A 105 -15.52 10.79 11.33
CA GLY A 105 -15.86 10.76 12.76
C GLY A 105 -15.09 9.75 13.63
N LYS A 106 -14.38 8.78 13.04
CA LYS A 106 -13.59 7.79 13.80
C LYS A 106 -12.10 8.12 13.77
N ARG A 107 -11.39 8.00 14.89
CA ARG A 107 -9.92 8.27 14.96
C ARG A 107 -9.15 7.11 14.36
N PHE A 108 -8.17 7.41 13.50
CA PHE A 108 -7.26 6.43 12.88
C PHE A 108 -7.92 5.24 12.16
N THR A 109 -9.22 5.35 11.86
CA THR A 109 -9.98 4.34 11.13
C THR A 109 -10.04 4.66 9.64
N TYR A 110 -9.83 3.64 8.82
CA TYR A 110 -9.85 3.71 7.36
C TYR A 110 -10.56 2.49 6.81
N LYS A 111 -11.03 2.57 5.57
CA LYS A 111 -11.72 1.46 4.92
C LYS A 111 -11.18 1.23 3.52
N PHE A 112 -10.75 0.00 3.23
CA PHE A 112 -10.31 -0.41 1.91
C PHE A 112 -11.48 -0.41 0.93
N ASN A 113 -11.19 -0.05 -0.32
CA ASN A 113 -12.12 -0.26 -1.42
C ASN A 113 -11.66 -1.52 -2.18
N PHE A 114 -12.09 -2.68 -1.69
CA PHE A 114 -11.67 -3.96 -2.27
C PHE A 114 -12.09 -4.14 -3.72
N SER A 115 -13.22 -3.58 -4.15
CA SER A 115 -13.64 -3.60 -5.56
C SER A 115 -12.60 -2.98 -6.49
N LYS A 116 -11.81 -1.99 -6.02
CA LYS A 116 -10.71 -1.40 -6.78
C LYS A 116 -9.35 -2.04 -6.49
N VAL A 117 -9.08 -2.43 -5.25
CA VAL A 117 -7.84 -3.14 -4.88
C VAL A 117 -7.72 -4.48 -5.63
N VAL A 118 -8.82 -5.21 -5.76
CA VAL A 118 -8.91 -6.44 -6.57
C VAL A 118 -8.65 -6.13 -8.05
N LEU A 119 -9.24 -5.08 -8.63
CA LEU A 119 -9.01 -4.73 -10.05
C LEU A 119 -7.58 -4.23 -10.35
N VAL A 120 -6.90 -3.62 -9.39
CA VAL A 120 -5.50 -3.17 -9.56
C VAL A 120 -4.52 -4.34 -9.43
N ASN A 121 -4.80 -5.32 -8.56
CA ASN A 121 -3.99 -6.53 -8.43
C ASN A 121 -4.33 -7.61 -9.47
N TYR A 122 -5.55 -7.58 -10.02
CA TYR A 122 -6.04 -8.44 -11.10
C TYR A 122 -6.50 -7.57 -12.27
N PRO A 123 -5.59 -7.12 -13.15
CA PRO A 123 -6.04 -6.65 -14.45
C PRO A 123 -6.84 -7.80 -15.08
N LEU A 124 -8.06 -7.51 -15.58
CA LEU A 124 -8.97 -8.46 -16.24
C LEU A 124 -8.27 -9.33 -17.32
N LEU A 125 -7.14 -8.84 -17.85
CA LEU A 125 -6.25 -9.51 -18.81
C LEU A 125 -5.47 -10.72 -18.25
N ASP A 126 -5.27 -10.85 -16.93
CA ASP A 126 -4.56 -12.01 -16.33
C ASP A 126 -5.48 -13.21 -16.11
N MET A 127 -6.80 -13.01 -15.99
CA MET A 127 -7.78 -14.11 -15.90
C MET A 127 -7.92 -14.85 -17.25
N GLN A 128 -7.64 -14.16 -18.37
CA GLN A 128 -7.60 -14.76 -19.71
C GLN A 128 -6.33 -15.58 -20.00
N ARG A 129 -5.30 -15.53 -19.13
CA ARG A 129 -4.01 -16.20 -19.34
C ARG A 129 -3.69 -17.33 -18.36
N GLY A 130 -4.60 -17.68 -17.45
CA GLY A 130 -4.46 -18.89 -16.61
C GLY A 130 -3.21 -18.95 -15.73
N ARG A 131 -2.52 -17.82 -15.48
CA ARG A 131 -1.31 -17.74 -14.66
C ARG A 131 -1.60 -16.95 -13.40
N VAL A 132 -2.24 -17.58 -12.42
CA VAL A 132 -2.30 -17.03 -11.05
C VAL A 132 -0.89 -17.16 -10.47
N ARG A 133 -0.21 -16.04 -10.24
CA ARG A 133 1.08 -16.08 -9.55
C ARG A 133 0.83 -16.44 -8.08
N SER A 134 1.69 -17.26 -7.47
CA SER A 134 1.52 -17.73 -6.08
C SER A 134 1.45 -16.59 -5.05
N ASP A 135 2.02 -15.42 -5.38
CA ASP A 135 1.90 -14.17 -4.61
C ASP A 135 0.59 -13.42 -4.87
N GLN A 136 -0.44 -14.04 -5.44
CA GLN A 136 -1.78 -13.47 -5.61
C GLN A 136 -2.85 -14.28 -4.85
N TRP A 137 -2.61 -15.55 -4.55
CA TRP A 137 -3.54 -16.43 -3.81
C TRP A 137 -3.86 -15.92 -2.39
N TRP A 138 -2.92 -15.21 -1.76
CA TRP A 138 -3.10 -14.65 -0.42
C TRP A 138 -4.04 -13.44 -0.39
N VAL A 139 -4.10 -12.63 -1.46
CA VAL A 139 -5.02 -11.48 -1.51
C VAL A 139 -6.47 -11.96 -1.53
N ILE A 140 -6.72 -13.08 -2.22
CA ILE A 140 -8.06 -13.71 -2.28
C ILE A 140 -8.44 -14.28 -0.90
N ASN A 141 -7.53 -14.97 -0.20
CA ASN A 141 -7.81 -15.54 1.14
C ASN A 141 -7.84 -14.49 2.27
N ALA A 142 -7.22 -13.32 2.11
CA ALA A 142 -7.33 -12.26 3.11
C ALA A 142 -8.67 -11.49 3.03
N VAL A 143 -9.45 -11.75 1.97
CA VAL A 143 -10.67 -11.00 1.59
C VAL A 143 -11.92 -11.91 1.65
N CYS A 144 -11.76 -13.24 1.54
CA CYS A 144 -12.79 -14.27 1.76
C CYS A 144 -12.52 -15.01 3.08
#